data_AF-A0AB73BY29-F1
#
_entry.id   AF-A0AB73BY29-F1
#
_cell.length_a   1.000
_cell.length_b   1.000
_cell.length_c   1.000
_cell.angle_alpha   90.00
_cell.angle_beta   90.00
_cell.angle_gamma   90.00
#
_symmetry.space_group_name_H-M   'P 1'
#
loop_
_entity.id
_entity.type
_entity.pdbx_description
1 polymer ?
#
loop_
_entity_poly.entity_id
_entity_poly.type
_entity_poly.pdbx_seq_one_letter_code
_entity_poly.pdbx_strand_id
1 'polypeptide(L)'
;MLLVNKELSKILTSTVEKLYADKEMKEVEIAPATNEKFGDFQCNFAMMNSKIIGKNPRMIAEEIQKNLVENEVIEKLEIAGPGFINIFLKEAYLSTFIKKIGKEKFDFSFLNRKGDVVIDFSSPNIAKRMHIGHLRSTIIGDSICRIYRYLGYHVIGDNHIGDWGTQFGKLIIGYRKWLDQDAYKKNAIEELERVYVKFSQESEEHPELEEEARLELKKLQDGDEENYNLWKEFIQVSMEEYEKLYSRLDIHFDTFYGESFYHPIMPEVVKELVERGIAK
;
A
#
# COMPACT_ATOMS: atom_id res chain seq x y z
N MET A 1 -2.94 18.62 -16.38
CA MET A 1 -1.71 19.40 -16.14
C MET A 1 -0.58 18.55 -15.57
N LEU A 2 0.66 18.78 -16.02
CA LEU A 2 1.85 18.11 -15.49
C LEU A 2 2.24 18.73 -14.13
N LEU A 3 2.98 17.99 -13.29
CA LEU A 3 3.59 18.57 -12.09
C LEU A 3 4.64 19.62 -12.47
N VAL A 4 4.69 20.75 -11.74
CA VAL A 4 5.60 21.87 -12.02
C VAL A 4 7.06 21.41 -12.09
N ASN A 5 7.50 20.58 -11.14
CA ASN A 5 8.86 20.04 -11.12
C ASN A 5 9.17 19.14 -12.33
N LYS A 6 8.17 18.42 -12.87
CA LYS A 6 8.32 17.61 -14.08
C LYS A 6 8.36 18.47 -15.35
N GLU A 7 7.61 19.57 -15.38
CA GLU A 7 7.69 20.56 -16.46
C GLU A 7 9.06 21.26 -16.48
N LEU A 8 9.55 21.71 -15.33
CA LEU A 8 10.89 22.29 -15.17
C LEU A 8 12.00 21.30 -15.56
N SER A 9 11.88 20.04 -15.14
CA SER A 9 12.81 18.97 -15.51
C SER A 9 12.88 18.82 -17.03
N LYS A 10 11.74 18.77 -17.75
CA LYS A 10 11.71 18.70 -19.22
C LYS A 10 12.42 19.91 -19.87
N ILE A 11 12.14 21.12 -19.40
CA ILE A 11 12.76 22.35 -19.94
C ILE A 11 14.28 22.29 -19.78
N LEU A 12 14.77 21.96 -18.57
CA LEU A 12 16.20 21.91 -18.30
C LEU A 12 16.89 20.73 -18.99
N THR A 13 16.27 19.55 -19.06
CA THR A 13 16.79 18.41 -19.82
C THR A 13 17.01 18.78 -21.29
N SER A 14 16.04 19.47 -21.92
CA SER A 14 16.19 19.89 -23.32
C SER A 14 17.36 20.88 -23.54
N THR A 15 17.67 21.70 -22.54
CA THR A 15 18.83 22.62 -22.56
C THR A 15 20.14 21.84 -22.41
N VAL A 16 20.18 20.91 -21.46
CA VAL A 16 21.34 20.09 -21.14
C VAL A 16 21.71 19.14 -22.29
N GLU A 17 20.74 18.48 -22.91
CA GLU A 17 20.95 17.59 -24.05
C GLU A 17 21.55 18.34 -25.25
N LYS A 18 21.18 19.59 -25.47
CA LYS A 18 21.80 20.44 -26.51
C LYS A 18 23.25 20.79 -26.20
N LEU A 19 23.58 21.01 -24.92
CA LEU A 19 24.92 21.41 -24.50
C LEU A 19 25.90 20.22 -24.44
N TYR A 20 25.40 19.03 -24.10
CA TYR A 20 26.23 17.86 -23.78
C TYR A 20 25.69 16.58 -24.42
N ALA A 21 25.23 16.65 -25.68
CA ALA A 21 24.58 15.55 -26.42
C ALA A 21 25.35 14.22 -26.41
N ASP A 22 26.68 14.28 -26.40
CA ASP A 22 27.55 13.10 -26.48
C ASP A 22 27.84 12.44 -25.12
N LYS A 23 27.16 12.86 -24.05
CA LYS A 23 27.44 12.42 -22.68
C LYS A 23 26.23 11.72 -22.05
N GLU A 24 26.48 10.52 -21.54
CA GLU A 24 25.50 9.80 -20.73
C GLU A 24 25.48 10.38 -19.30
N MET A 25 24.49 11.22 -19.03
CA MET A 25 24.38 12.00 -17.79
C MET A 25 23.28 11.45 -16.89
N LYS A 26 23.40 11.72 -15.58
CA LYS A 26 22.29 11.52 -14.65
C LYS A 26 21.14 12.47 -14.98
N GLU A 27 19.91 12.04 -14.72
CA GLU A 27 18.70 12.82 -15.01
C GLU A 27 18.66 14.18 -14.30
N VAL A 28 17.92 15.12 -14.89
CA VAL A 28 17.65 16.42 -14.27
C VAL A 28 16.55 16.27 -13.22
N GLU A 29 16.96 16.21 -11.96
CA GLU A 29 16.05 16.21 -10.82
C GLU A 29 15.80 17.62 -10.29
N ILE A 30 14.52 17.95 -10.09
CA ILE A 30 14.06 19.24 -9.58
C ILE A 30 13.38 19.03 -8.23
N ALA A 31 13.87 19.70 -7.20
CA ALA A 31 13.33 19.66 -5.85
C ALA A 31 12.79 21.04 -5.44
N PRO A 32 11.74 21.13 -4.61
CA PRO A 32 11.33 22.39 -4.01
C PRO A 32 12.50 23.04 -3.27
N ALA A 33 12.60 24.37 -3.35
CA ALA A 33 13.60 25.10 -2.59
C ALA A 33 13.34 24.96 -1.09
N THR A 34 14.43 24.86 -0.32
CA THR A 34 14.33 24.76 1.16
C THR A 34 14.04 26.10 1.83
N ASN A 35 14.21 27.21 1.11
CA ASN A 35 14.01 28.57 1.59
C ASN A 35 13.70 29.50 0.41
N GLU A 36 12.86 30.51 0.64
CA GLU A 36 12.46 31.53 -0.36
C GLU A 36 13.65 32.25 -1.00
N LYS A 37 14.77 32.41 -0.28
CA LYS A 37 16.01 33.01 -0.83
C LYS A 37 16.61 32.22 -1.99
N PHE A 38 16.25 30.95 -2.14
CA PHE A 38 16.73 30.07 -3.20
C PHE A 38 15.72 29.90 -4.35
N GLY A 39 14.67 30.73 -4.39
CA GLY A 39 13.60 30.64 -5.37
C GLY A 39 12.54 29.60 -5.00
N ASP A 40 11.79 29.13 -5.99
CA ASP A 40 10.69 28.18 -5.82
C ASP A 40 11.20 26.73 -5.86
N PHE A 41 12.16 26.47 -6.73
CA PHE A 41 12.76 25.15 -6.96
C PHE A 41 14.28 25.24 -7.08
N GLN A 42 14.95 24.12 -6.85
CA GLN A 42 16.40 23.99 -6.99
C GLN A 42 16.76 22.76 -7.80
N CYS A 43 17.86 22.86 -8.53
CA CYS A 43 18.45 21.78 -9.31
C CYS A 43 19.94 21.65 -8.98
N ASN A 44 20.39 20.42 -8.72
CA ASN A 44 21.76 20.06 -8.38
C ASN A 44 22.50 19.35 -9.53
N PHE A 45 21.90 19.31 -10.73
CA PHE A 45 22.38 18.59 -11.91
C PHE A 45 23.86 18.84 -12.21
N ALA A 46 24.29 20.10 -12.16
CA ALA A 46 25.65 20.49 -12.52
C ALA A 46 26.70 19.83 -11.62
N MET A 47 26.43 19.72 -10.31
CA MET A 47 27.30 19.04 -9.37
C MET A 47 27.32 17.53 -9.62
N MET A 48 26.14 16.94 -9.82
CA MET A 48 25.98 15.50 -10.05
C MET A 48 26.67 15.01 -11.31
N ASN A 49 26.75 15.86 -12.34
CA ASN A 49 27.32 15.52 -13.64
C ASN A 49 28.68 16.15 -13.92
N SER A 50 29.26 16.91 -12.97
CA SER A 50 30.55 17.61 -13.16
C SER A 50 31.70 16.72 -13.63
N LYS A 51 31.84 15.52 -13.05
CA LYS A 51 32.87 14.54 -13.43
C LYS A 51 32.65 13.95 -14.82
N ILE A 52 31.39 13.69 -15.19
CA ILE A 52 31.00 13.14 -16.50
C ILE A 52 31.22 14.21 -17.58
N ILE A 53 30.80 15.43 -17.29
CA ILE A 53 30.96 16.58 -18.18
C ILE A 53 32.42 17.04 -18.24
N GLY A 54 33.23 16.76 -17.22
CA GLY A 54 34.65 17.15 -17.18
C GLY A 54 34.85 18.66 -17.04
N LYS A 55 33.87 19.36 -16.47
CA LYS A 55 33.89 20.81 -16.24
C LYS A 55 33.60 21.13 -14.79
N ASN A 56 34.01 22.32 -14.35
CA ASN A 56 33.65 22.83 -13.03
C ASN A 56 32.11 22.95 -12.91
N PRO A 57 31.47 22.45 -11.83
CA PRO A 57 30.02 22.46 -11.71
C PRO A 57 29.40 23.86 -11.78
N ARG A 58 30.08 24.90 -11.27
CA ARG A 58 29.59 26.27 -11.40
C ARG A 58 29.57 26.73 -12.86
N MET A 59 30.60 26.38 -13.64
CA MET A 59 30.63 26.68 -15.08
C MET A 59 29.53 25.95 -15.84
N ILE A 60 29.25 24.69 -15.49
CA ILE A 60 28.13 23.92 -16.09
C ILE A 60 26.80 24.61 -15.80
N ALA A 61 26.58 25.03 -14.55
CA ALA A 61 25.37 25.73 -14.15
C ALA A 61 25.21 27.07 -14.90
N GLU A 62 26.29 27.84 -15.05
CA GLU A 62 26.31 29.09 -15.82
C GLU A 62 26.09 28.87 -17.33
N GLU A 63 26.62 27.79 -17.91
CA GLU A 63 26.35 27.39 -19.30
C GLU A 63 24.86 27.05 -19.50
N ILE A 64 24.26 26.30 -18.59
CA ILE A 64 22.82 25.98 -18.60
C ILE A 64 21.99 27.28 -18.49
N GLN A 65 22.33 28.16 -17.55
CA GLN A 65 21.64 29.45 -17.38
C GLN A 65 21.68 30.30 -18.65
N LYS A 66 22.85 30.42 -19.29
CA LYS A 66 23.02 31.26 -20.50
C LYS A 66 22.32 30.69 -21.74
N ASN A 67 22.15 29.37 -21.81
CA ASN A 67 21.54 28.70 -22.95
C ASN A 67 20.08 28.28 -22.70
N LEU A 68 19.50 28.69 -21.56
CA LEU A 68 18.09 28.48 -21.31
C LEU A 68 17.27 29.25 -22.36
N VAL A 69 16.48 28.51 -23.13
CA VAL A 69 15.55 29.10 -24.08
C VAL A 69 14.40 29.77 -23.32
N GLU A 70 14.03 30.97 -23.75
CA GLU A 70 12.87 31.68 -23.19
C GLU A 70 11.62 30.80 -23.25
N ASN A 71 10.88 30.77 -22.13
CA ASN A 71 9.70 29.93 -21.98
C ASN A 71 8.68 30.63 -21.06
N GLU A 72 7.49 30.06 -20.96
CA GLU A 72 6.39 30.63 -20.17
C GLU A 72 6.51 30.36 -18.66
N VAL A 73 7.40 29.47 -18.24
CA VAL A 73 7.43 28.90 -16.88
C VAL A 73 8.46 29.58 -15.98
N ILE A 74 9.70 29.71 -16.47
CA ILE A 74 10.87 30.16 -15.69
C ILE A 74 11.06 31.67 -15.91
N GLU A 75 11.02 32.44 -14.83
CA GLU A 75 11.33 33.87 -14.83
C GLU A 75 12.85 34.09 -14.89
N LYS A 76 13.58 33.43 -14.00
CA LYS A 76 15.04 33.48 -13.96
C LYS A 76 15.63 32.24 -13.30
N LEU A 77 16.90 31.99 -13.65
CA LEU A 77 17.77 31.08 -12.94
C LEU A 77 18.84 31.88 -12.21
N GLU A 78 19.19 31.49 -10.98
CA GLU A 78 20.31 32.05 -10.24
C GLU A 78 21.30 30.95 -9.82
N ILE A 79 22.60 31.18 -10.05
CA ILE A 79 23.62 30.20 -9.71
C ILE A 79 24.17 30.46 -8.31
N ALA A 80 24.00 29.49 -7.43
CA ALA A 80 24.43 29.56 -6.04
C ALA A 80 25.53 28.54 -5.71
N GLY A 81 26.46 28.96 -4.84
CA GLY A 81 27.52 28.10 -4.31
C GLY A 81 28.33 27.36 -5.40
N PRO A 82 28.56 26.05 -5.24
CA PRO A 82 29.40 25.27 -6.16
C PRO A 82 28.74 24.90 -7.50
N GLY A 83 27.47 25.26 -7.74
CA GLY A 83 26.73 24.89 -8.95
C GLY A 83 25.27 24.51 -8.71
N PHE A 84 24.64 25.02 -7.64
CA PHE A 84 23.19 24.95 -7.51
C PHE A 84 22.53 25.90 -8.50
N ILE A 85 21.47 25.44 -9.14
CA ILE A 85 20.62 26.25 -10.01
C ILE A 85 19.32 26.51 -9.25
N ASN A 86 19.17 27.73 -8.75
CA ASN A 86 17.94 28.22 -8.13
C ASN A 86 16.98 28.68 -9.22
N ILE A 87 15.72 28.27 -9.15
CA ILE A 87 14.71 28.46 -10.20
C ILE A 87 13.58 29.33 -9.63
N PHE A 88 13.30 30.43 -10.31
CA PHE A 88 12.19 31.34 -9.99
C PHE A 88 11.13 31.24 -11.09
N LEU A 89 9.88 31.05 -10.72
CA LEU A 89 8.75 30.89 -11.63
C LEU A 89 8.14 32.24 -12.03
N LYS A 90 7.57 32.31 -13.23
CA LYS A 90 6.81 33.48 -13.68
C LYS A 90 5.48 33.59 -12.92
N GLU A 91 5.13 34.78 -12.45
CA GLU A 91 3.83 35.02 -11.80
C GLU A 91 2.65 34.71 -12.72
N ALA A 92 2.76 35.03 -14.01
CA ALA A 92 1.74 34.73 -15.02
C ALA A 92 1.50 33.21 -15.17
N TYR A 93 2.57 32.41 -15.08
CA TYR A 93 2.47 30.94 -15.07
C TYR A 93 1.73 30.47 -13.82
N LEU A 94 2.12 30.94 -12.63
CA LEU A 94 1.46 30.57 -11.37
C LEU A 94 -0.04 30.92 -11.39
N SER A 95 -0.39 32.11 -11.86
CA SER A 95 -1.80 32.54 -12.01
C SER A 95 -2.60 31.62 -12.93
N THR A 96 -1.97 31.16 -14.02
CA THR A 96 -2.58 30.21 -14.97
C THR A 96 -2.69 28.82 -14.36
N PHE A 97 -1.65 28.35 -13.66
CA PHE A 97 -1.61 27.02 -13.04
C PHE A 97 -2.68 26.88 -11.95
N ILE A 98 -2.81 27.88 -11.06
CA ILE A 98 -3.81 27.88 -9.98
C ILE A 98 -5.24 27.79 -10.54
N LYS A 99 -5.53 28.47 -11.67
CA LYS A 99 -6.84 28.41 -12.32
C LYS A 99 -7.22 27.00 -12.84
N LYS A 100 -6.23 26.12 -13.04
CA LYS A 100 -6.41 24.75 -13.51
C LYS A 100 -6.65 23.76 -12.36
N ILE A 101 -6.21 24.08 -11.14
CA ILE A 101 -6.40 23.23 -9.96
C ILE A 101 -7.89 22.97 -9.74
N GLY A 102 -8.26 21.70 -9.61
CA GLY A 102 -9.65 21.25 -9.46
C GLY A 102 -10.48 21.21 -10.75
N LYS A 103 -9.98 21.75 -11.88
CA LYS A 103 -10.65 21.70 -13.18
C LYS A 103 -9.99 20.73 -14.15
N GLU A 104 -8.66 20.68 -14.15
CA GLU A 104 -7.89 19.76 -14.97
C GLU A 104 -7.34 18.61 -14.12
N LYS A 105 -7.31 17.40 -14.68
CA LYS A 105 -6.64 16.25 -14.04
C LYS A 105 -5.12 16.39 -14.14
N PHE A 106 -4.41 15.91 -13.12
CA PHE A 106 -2.95 15.79 -13.22
C PHE A 106 -2.55 14.71 -14.23
N ASP A 107 -1.46 14.96 -14.94
CA ASP A 107 -0.84 14.00 -15.85
C ASP A 107 0.27 13.24 -15.14
N PHE A 108 0.04 11.93 -14.96
CA PHE A 108 0.99 10.97 -14.38
C PHE A 108 1.56 10.00 -15.42
N SER A 109 1.51 10.34 -16.71
CA SER A 109 2.03 9.51 -17.82
C SER A 109 3.53 9.19 -17.72
N PHE A 110 4.28 9.95 -16.93
CA PHE A 110 5.69 9.70 -16.66
C PHE A 110 5.94 8.53 -15.68
N LEU A 111 4.90 7.98 -15.05
CA LEU A 111 5.02 6.80 -14.19
C LEU A 111 4.98 5.51 -15.01
N ASN A 112 5.87 4.56 -14.69
CA ASN A 112 5.74 3.20 -15.19
C ASN A 112 4.64 2.48 -14.42
N ARG A 113 3.51 2.23 -15.11
CA ARG A 113 2.31 1.58 -14.56
C ARG A 113 2.11 0.17 -15.13
N LYS A 114 3.19 -0.50 -15.52
CA LYS A 114 3.12 -1.87 -16.00
C LYS A 114 2.91 -2.83 -14.83
N GLY A 115 1.87 -3.67 -14.92
CA GLY A 115 1.53 -4.67 -13.93
C GLY A 115 0.53 -4.16 -12.87
N ASP A 116 0.03 -5.09 -12.08
CA ASP A 116 -0.94 -4.82 -11.02
C ASP A 116 -0.25 -4.51 -9.69
N VAL A 117 -0.88 -3.67 -8.88
CA VAL A 117 -0.43 -3.36 -7.52
C VAL A 117 -1.39 -4.02 -6.54
N VAL A 118 -0.94 -5.07 -5.86
CA VAL A 118 -1.71 -5.73 -4.80
C VAL A 118 -1.34 -5.09 -3.46
N ILE A 119 -2.36 -4.69 -2.69
CA ILE A 119 -2.20 -4.13 -1.34
C ILE A 119 -3.03 -4.98 -0.39
N ASP A 120 -2.36 -5.77 0.45
CA ASP A 120 -2.96 -6.49 1.57
C ASP A 120 -3.04 -5.56 2.78
N PHE A 121 -4.23 -5.40 3.34
CA PHE A 121 -4.45 -4.57 4.50
C PHE A 121 -5.68 -5.00 5.32
N SER A 122 -5.83 -4.39 6.50
CA SER A 122 -6.84 -4.73 7.51
C SER A 122 -6.63 -6.09 8.18
N SER A 123 -6.85 -7.18 7.44
CA SER A 123 -6.49 -8.58 7.78
C SER A 123 -6.91 -9.03 9.20
N PRO A 124 -8.19 -8.88 9.62
CA PRO A 124 -8.64 -9.32 10.94
C PRO A 124 -8.78 -10.84 11.05
N ASN A 125 -8.68 -11.34 12.27
CA ASN A 125 -8.99 -12.74 12.58
C ASN A 125 -10.49 -12.93 12.78
N ILE A 126 -11.07 -13.91 12.08
CA ILE A 126 -12.49 -14.28 12.19
C ILE A 126 -12.85 -14.70 13.62
N ALA A 127 -14.11 -14.45 14.01
CA ALA A 127 -14.66 -14.75 15.32
C ALA A 127 -13.97 -14.03 16.49
N LYS A 128 -13.25 -12.94 16.20
CA LYS A 128 -12.65 -12.04 17.19
C LYS A 128 -13.00 -10.59 16.89
N ARG A 129 -13.06 -9.75 17.93
CA ARG A 129 -13.23 -8.30 17.75
C ARG A 129 -12.00 -7.69 17.09
N MET A 130 -12.22 -6.75 16.16
CA MET A 130 -11.14 -5.93 15.64
C MET A 130 -10.59 -5.00 16.72
N HIS A 131 -9.28 -5.06 16.96
CA HIS A 131 -8.56 -4.11 17.82
C HIS A 131 -7.84 -3.01 17.03
N ILE A 132 -7.28 -2.02 17.74
CA ILE A 132 -6.58 -0.85 17.17
C ILE A 132 -5.47 -1.20 16.17
N GLY A 133 -4.80 -2.35 16.35
CA GLY A 133 -3.81 -2.85 15.41
C GLY A 133 -4.35 -3.03 13.98
N HIS A 134 -5.53 -3.64 13.83
CA HIS A 134 -6.17 -3.81 12.51
C HIS A 134 -6.62 -2.47 11.95
N LEU A 135 -7.12 -1.55 12.79
CA LEU A 135 -7.57 -0.23 12.35
C LEU A 135 -6.44 0.58 11.71
N ARG A 136 -5.22 0.53 12.27
CA ARG A 136 -4.05 1.18 11.68
C ARG A 136 -3.75 0.64 10.28
N SER A 137 -3.70 -0.70 10.13
CA SER A 137 -3.50 -1.34 8.82
C SER A 137 -4.60 -0.94 7.84
N THR A 138 -5.86 -0.96 8.30
CA THR A 138 -7.05 -0.61 7.52
C THR A 138 -6.93 0.78 6.89
N ILE A 139 -6.66 1.81 7.70
CA ILE A 139 -6.62 3.21 7.25
C ILE A 139 -5.41 3.47 6.33
N ILE A 140 -4.24 2.94 6.70
CA ILE A 140 -3.02 3.15 5.91
C ILE A 140 -3.14 2.44 4.56
N GLY A 141 -3.58 1.19 4.56
CA GLY A 141 -3.77 0.41 3.34
C GLY A 141 -4.75 1.05 2.37
N ASP A 142 -5.94 1.42 2.84
CA ASP A 142 -6.95 2.10 2.00
C ASP A 142 -6.45 3.44 1.44
N SER A 143 -5.73 4.23 2.25
CA SER A 143 -5.12 5.48 1.80
C SER A 143 -4.12 5.23 0.66
N ILE A 144 -3.27 4.21 0.80
CA ILE A 144 -2.31 3.82 -0.25
C ILE A 144 -3.07 3.34 -1.50
N CYS A 145 -4.11 2.51 -1.36
CA CYS A 145 -4.96 2.09 -2.48
C CYS A 145 -5.52 3.29 -3.26
N ARG A 146 -6.08 4.27 -2.55
CA ARG A 146 -6.64 5.49 -3.14
C ARG A 146 -5.58 6.33 -3.85
N ILE A 147 -4.40 6.49 -3.25
CA ILE A 147 -3.28 7.20 -3.86
C ILE A 147 -2.86 6.51 -5.16
N TYR A 148 -2.63 5.19 -5.15
CA TYR A 148 -2.21 4.47 -6.35
C TYR A 148 -3.27 4.48 -7.45
N ARG A 149 -4.56 4.32 -7.10
CA ARG A 149 -5.66 4.46 -8.05
C ARG A 149 -5.71 5.88 -8.65
N TYR A 150 -5.50 6.92 -7.84
CA TYR A 150 -5.43 8.30 -8.32
C TYR A 150 -4.25 8.56 -9.27
N LEU A 151 -3.10 7.91 -9.02
CA LEU A 151 -1.93 7.92 -9.92
C LEU A 151 -2.17 7.10 -11.22
N GLY A 152 -3.28 6.36 -11.30
CA GLY A 152 -3.72 5.60 -12.45
C GLY A 152 -3.19 4.16 -12.52
N TYR A 153 -2.70 3.60 -11.41
CA TYR A 153 -2.36 2.18 -11.33
C TYR A 153 -3.64 1.34 -11.28
N HIS A 154 -3.55 0.11 -11.81
CA HIS A 154 -4.54 -0.93 -11.52
C HIS A 154 -4.19 -1.55 -10.16
N VAL A 155 -5.06 -1.33 -9.18
CA VAL A 155 -4.85 -1.70 -7.78
C VAL A 155 -5.86 -2.75 -7.38
N ILE A 156 -5.39 -3.80 -6.70
CA ILE A 156 -6.22 -4.83 -6.05
C ILE A 156 -5.99 -4.71 -4.54
N GLY A 157 -6.98 -4.17 -3.83
CA GLY A 157 -7.00 -4.15 -2.38
C GLY A 157 -7.55 -5.47 -1.85
N ASP A 158 -6.72 -6.24 -1.15
CA ASP A 158 -7.09 -7.52 -0.56
C ASP A 158 -7.22 -7.42 0.95
N ASN A 159 -8.25 -8.07 1.50
CA ASN A 159 -8.41 -8.27 2.93
C ASN A 159 -8.06 -9.73 3.25
N HIS A 160 -6.80 -9.97 3.64
CA HIS A 160 -6.31 -11.30 3.96
C HIS A 160 -6.79 -11.76 5.34
N ILE A 161 -8.07 -12.11 5.45
CA ILE A 161 -8.72 -12.47 6.71
C ILE A 161 -8.11 -13.77 7.29
N GLY A 162 -7.95 -13.78 8.62
CA GLY A 162 -7.55 -14.97 9.38
C GLY A 162 -8.72 -15.92 9.55
N ASP A 163 -9.09 -16.61 8.47
CA ASP A 163 -10.24 -17.50 8.37
C ASP A 163 -9.88 -18.99 8.35
N TRP A 164 -8.62 -19.33 8.61
CA TRP A 164 -8.15 -20.71 8.75
C TRP A 164 -7.26 -20.83 9.98
N GLY A 165 -7.26 -21.99 10.66
CA GLY A 165 -6.38 -22.23 11.81
C GLY A 165 -7.01 -22.93 13.02
N THR A 166 -6.19 -23.21 14.02
CA THR A 166 -6.56 -24.04 15.19
C THR A 166 -7.67 -23.42 16.05
N GLN A 167 -7.85 -22.11 15.98
CA GLN A 167 -8.94 -21.40 16.64
C GLN A 167 -10.32 -21.94 16.25
N PHE A 168 -10.50 -22.41 15.01
CA PHE A 168 -11.79 -22.93 14.54
C PHE A 168 -12.17 -24.26 15.19
N GLY A 169 -11.20 -25.15 15.43
CA GLY A 169 -11.46 -26.38 16.20
C GLY A 169 -11.95 -26.09 17.61
N LYS A 170 -11.31 -25.11 18.28
CA LYS A 170 -11.70 -24.65 19.62
C LYS A 170 -13.08 -24.00 19.62
N LEU A 171 -13.37 -23.17 18.61
CA LEU A 171 -14.66 -22.51 18.44
C LEU A 171 -15.78 -23.51 18.16
N ILE A 172 -15.57 -24.52 17.31
CA ILE A 172 -16.57 -25.56 17.02
C ILE A 172 -16.97 -26.30 18.30
N ILE A 173 -15.98 -26.73 19.09
CA ILE A 173 -16.27 -27.40 20.37
C ILE A 173 -16.95 -26.46 21.34
N GLY A 174 -16.42 -25.25 21.48
CA GLY A 174 -16.98 -24.27 22.38
C GLY A 174 -18.43 -23.92 22.01
N TYR A 175 -18.73 -23.79 20.72
CA TYR A 175 -20.06 -23.52 20.20
C TYR A 175 -21.02 -24.66 20.57
N ARG A 176 -20.61 -25.91 20.40
CA ARG A 176 -21.42 -27.07 20.76
C ARG A 176 -21.66 -27.20 22.27
N LYS A 177 -20.64 -26.93 23.10
CA LYS A 177 -20.71 -27.18 24.56
C LYS A 177 -21.28 -26.01 25.36
N TRP A 178 -21.01 -24.77 24.95
CA TRP A 178 -21.20 -23.61 25.83
C TRP A 178 -21.87 -22.40 25.18
N LEU A 179 -22.32 -22.47 23.93
CA LEU A 179 -22.99 -21.35 23.29
C LEU A 179 -24.29 -20.97 24.02
N ASP A 180 -24.44 -19.68 24.30
CA ASP A 180 -25.71 -19.08 24.67
C ASP A 180 -26.40 -18.57 23.39
N GLN A 181 -27.48 -19.23 23.01
CA GLN A 181 -28.23 -18.94 21.78
C GLN A 181 -28.86 -17.53 21.77
N ASP A 182 -29.25 -17.01 22.93
CA ASP A 182 -29.86 -15.68 23.02
C ASP A 182 -28.78 -14.59 22.97
N ALA A 183 -27.62 -14.83 23.61
CA ALA A 183 -26.46 -13.96 23.48
C ALA A 183 -25.92 -13.92 22.04
N TYR A 184 -25.83 -15.08 21.38
CA TYR A 184 -25.35 -15.21 20.01
C TYR A 184 -26.20 -14.41 19.01
N LYS A 185 -27.53 -14.51 19.11
CA LYS A 185 -28.47 -13.73 18.28
C LYS A 185 -28.34 -12.21 18.48
N LYS A 186 -27.95 -11.79 19.69
CA LYS A 186 -27.79 -10.36 20.02
C LYS A 186 -26.45 -9.82 19.52
N ASN A 187 -25.37 -10.55 19.73
CA ASN A 187 -24.02 -10.18 19.30
C ASN A 187 -23.16 -11.43 19.12
N ALA A 188 -23.16 -11.96 17.90
CA ALA A 188 -22.47 -13.20 17.56
C ALA A 188 -20.96 -13.13 17.85
N ILE A 189 -20.29 -12.02 17.53
CA ILE A 189 -18.84 -11.88 17.73
C ILE A 189 -18.46 -11.88 19.20
N GLU A 190 -19.21 -11.16 20.02
CA GLU A 190 -19.01 -11.15 21.47
C GLU A 190 -19.18 -12.53 22.08
N GLU A 191 -20.22 -13.25 21.64
CA GLU A 191 -20.50 -14.57 22.14
C GLU A 191 -19.47 -15.62 21.67
N LEU A 192 -19.02 -15.56 20.41
CA LEU A 192 -17.93 -16.42 19.91
C LEU A 192 -16.62 -16.17 20.66
N GLU A 193 -16.31 -14.91 20.95
CA GLU A 193 -15.12 -14.56 21.75
C GLU A 193 -15.25 -15.09 23.19
N ARG A 194 -16.43 -14.96 23.82
CA ARG A 194 -16.70 -15.53 25.15
C ARG A 194 -16.53 -17.05 25.16
N VAL A 195 -17.09 -17.72 24.15
CA VAL A 195 -17.01 -19.17 23.99
C VAL A 195 -15.57 -19.63 23.80
N TYR A 196 -14.77 -18.92 22.99
CA TYR A 196 -13.36 -19.20 22.81
C TYR A 196 -12.55 -19.04 24.10
N VAL A 197 -12.81 -17.96 24.86
CA VAL A 197 -12.15 -17.73 26.16
C VAL A 197 -12.53 -18.83 27.14
N LYS A 198 -13.81 -19.22 27.18
CA LYS A 198 -14.27 -20.32 28.04
C LYS A 198 -13.61 -21.64 27.66
N PHE A 199 -13.53 -21.97 26.37
CA PHE A 199 -12.77 -23.15 25.92
C PHE A 199 -11.34 -23.11 26.47
N SER A 200 -10.66 -21.96 26.34
CA SER A 200 -9.27 -21.82 26.75
C SER A 200 -9.11 -22.08 28.26
N GLN A 201 -10.01 -21.56 29.08
CA GLN A 201 -10.03 -21.81 30.53
C GLN A 201 -10.29 -23.28 30.88
N GLU A 202 -11.31 -23.87 30.28
CA GLU A 202 -11.68 -25.27 30.54
C GLU A 202 -10.56 -26.24 30.09
N SER A 203 -9.85 -25.90 29.01
CA SER A 203 -8.74 -26.71 28.49
C SER A 203 -7.50 -26.74 29.40
N GLU A 204 -7.36 -25.78 30.33
CA GLU A 204 -6.30 -25.81 31.35
C GLU A 204 -6.53 -26.94 32.37
N GLU A 205 -7.78 -27.19 32.73
CA GLU A 205 -8.19 -28.24 33.67
C GLU A 205 -8.47 -29.57 32.95
N HIS A 206 -8.84 -29.52 31.67
CA HIS A 206 -9.20 -30.65 30.81
C HIS A 206 -8.38 -30.67 29.51
N PRO A 207 -7.09 -31.10 29.55
CA PRO A 207 -6.21 -31.10 28.39
C PRO A 207 -6.72 -31.93 27.19
N GLU A 208 -7.61 -32.89 27.43
CA GLU A 208 -8.29 -33.66 26.37
C GLU A 208 -9.06 -32.78 25.38
N LEU A 209 -9.54 -31.61 25.81
CA LEU A 209 -10.27 -30.67 24.95
C LEU A 209 -9.40 -30.15 23.79
N GLU A 210 -8.10 -29.97 23.99
CA GLU A 210 -7.19 -29.54 22.92
C GLU A 210 -7.06 -30.62 21.83
N GLU A 211 -7.05 -31.89 22.22
CA GLU A 211 -7.03 -32.99 21.25
C GLU A 211 -8.38 -33.11 20.53
N GLU A 212 -9.50 -32.97 21.24
CA GLU A 212 -10.81 -32.88 20.60
C GLU A 212 -10.84 -31.74 19.57
N ALA A 213 -10.35 -30.54 19.93
CA ALA A 213 -10.35 -29.37 19.03
C ALA A 213 -9.49 -29.61 17.80
N ARG A 214 -8.34 -30.28 17.96
CA ARG A 214 -7.48 -30.68 16.84
C ARG A 214 -8.19 -31.65 15.89
N LEU A 215 -8.93 -32.61 16.44
CA LEU A 215 -9.70 -33.57 15.65
C LEU A 215 -10.85 -32.88 14.89
N GLU A 216 -11.55 -31.94 15.53
CA GLU A 216 -12.61 -31.16 14.87
C GLU A 216 -12.06 -30.25 13.76
N LEU A 217 -10.90 -29.62 13.96
CA LEU A 217 -10.22 -28.89 12.91
C LEU A 217 -9.84 -29.81 11.74
N LYS A 218 -9.32 -31.01 12.03
CA LYS A 218 -8.97 -31.96 10.98
C LYS A 218 -10.20 -32.37 10.17
N LYS A 219 -11.33 -32.64 10.83
CA LYS A 219 -12.61 -32.91 10.14
C LYS A 219 -13.02 -31.76 9.22
N LEU A 220 -12.88 -30.50 9.66
CA LEU A 220 -13.13 -29.33 8.83
C LEU A 220 -12.24 -29.32 7.58
N GLN A 221 -10.93 -29.59 7.75
CA GLN A 221 -9.96 -29.65 6.65
C GLN A 221 -10.24 -30.82 5.69
N ASP A 222 -10.72 -31.94 6.21
CA ASP A 222 -11.11 -33.12 5.44
C ASP A 222 -12.49 -32.96 4.76
N GLY A 223 -13.17 -31.83 4.96
CA GLY A 223 -14.42 -31.48 4.28
C GLY A 223 -15.70 -31.98 4.95
N ASP A 224 -15.68 -32.21 6.26
CA ASP A 224 -16.87 -32.55 7.05
C ASP A 224 -17.95 -31.46 6.92
N GLU A 225 -19.16 -31.87 6.54
CA GLU A 225 -20.25 -30.95 6.20
C GLU A 225 -20.73 -30.11 7.40
N GLU A 226 -20.80 -30.70 8.59
CA GLU A 226 -21.26 -30.01 9.80
C GLU A 226 -20.24 -28.94 10.21
N ASN A 227 -18.96 -29.32 10.30
CA ASN A 227 -17.90 -28.39 10.68
C ASN A 227 -17.72 -27.28 9.64
N TYR A 228 -17.85 -27.61 8.35
CA TYR A 228 -17.79 -26.63 7.28
C TYR A 228 -18.93 -25.61 7.33
N ASN A 229 -20.14 -26.05 7.67
CA ASN A 229 -21.28 -25.15 7.84
C ASN A 229 -21.08 -24.20 9.02
N LEU A 230 -20.59 -24.70 10.17
CA LEU A 230 -20.25 -23.86 11.32
C LEU A 230 -19.13 -22.85 10.98
N TRP A 231 -18.09 -23.29 10.27
CA TRP A 231 -17.00 -22.43 9.82
C TRP A 231 -17.52 -21.29 8.93
N LYS A 232 -18.40 -21.59 7.97
CA LYS A 232 -19.06 -20.58 7.14
C LYS A 232 -19.90 -19.61 7.95
N GLU A 233 -20.67 -20.10 8.90
CA GLU A 233 -21.47 -19.27 9.81
C GLU A 233 -20.57 -18.29 10.58
N PHE A 234 -19.44 -18.77 11.13
CA PHE A 234 -18.49 -17.92 11.86
C PHE A 234 -17.88 -16.83 10.98
N ILE A 235 -17.53 -17.16 9.72
CA ILE A 235 -17.05 -16.17 8.76
C ILE A 235 -18.14 -15.14 8.50
N GLN A 236 -19.36 -15.59 8.16
CA GLN A 236 -20.45 -14.71 7.79
C GLN A 236 -20.76 -13.69 8.88
N VAL A 237 -20.96 -14.14 10.13
CA VAL A 237 -21.29 -13.24 11.24
C VAL A 237 -20.14 -12.27 11.58
N SER A 238 -18.89 -12.70 11.35
CA SER A 238 -17.73 -11.83 11.53
C SER A 238 -17.67 -10.75 10.46
N MET A 239 -17.87 -11.14 9.20
CA MET A 239 -17.88 -10.20 8.07
C MET A 239 -19.02 -9.18 8.17
N GLU A 240 -20.21 -9.60 8.61
CA GLU A 240 -21.35 -8.69 8.84
C GLU A 240 -21.03 -7.62 9.89
N GLU A 241 -20.27 -7.96 10.94
CA GLU A 241 -19.84 -6.98 11.95
C GLU A 241 -18.72 -6.07 11.43
N TYR A 242 -17.73 -6.63 10.73
CA TYR A 242 -16.64 -5.84 10.17
C TYR A 242 -17.13 -4.88 9.09
N GLU A 243 -18.11 -5.28 8.29
CA GLU A 243 -18.70 -4.43 7.25
C GLU A 243 -19.32 -3.16 7.82
N LYS A 244 -19.91 -3.21 9.03
CA LYS A 244 -20.40 -2.00 9.71
C LYS A 244 -19.26 -1.02 9.98
N LEU A 245 -18.09 -1.52 10.36
CA LEU A 245 -16.91 -0.69 10.60
C LEU A 245 -16.34 -0.16 9.28
N TYR A 246 -16.19 -1.00 8.26
CA TYR A 246 -15.66 -0.61 6.96
C TYR A 246 -16.56 0.43 6.28
N SER A 247 -17.86 0.20 6.24
CA SER A 247 -18.85 1.16 5.74
C SER A 247 -18.80 2.49 6.49
N ARG A 248 -18.65 2.48 7.82
CA ARG A 248 -18.54 3.71 8.62
C ARG A 248 -17.27 4.50 8.33
N LEU A 249 -16.18 3.82 7.96
CA LEU A 249 -14.89 4.41 7.65
C LEU A 249 -14.69 4.70 6.15
N ASP A 250 -15.69 4.40 5.31
CA ASP A 250 -15.60 4.44 3.84
C ASP A 250 -14.42 3.59 3.32
N ILE A 251 -14.26 2.37 3.82
CA ILE A 251 -13.20 1.44 3.40
C ILE A 251 -13.79 0.43 2.42
N HIS A 252 -13.06 0.19 1.31
CA HIS A 252 -13.49 -0.74 0.26
C HIS A 252 -12.37 -1.72 -0.07
N PHE A 253 -12.72 -2.98 -0.27
CA PHE A 253 -11.82 -4.05 -0.71
C PHE A 253 -12.27 -4.59 -2.08
N ASP A 254 -11.33 -5.01 -2.91
CA ASP A 254 -11.61 -5.69 -4.17
C ASP A 254 -11.79 -7.20 -3.93
N THR A 255 -11.03 -7.77 -2.99
CA THR A 255 -11.06 -9.19 -2.63
C THR A 255 -10.95 -9.41 -1.12
N PHE A 256 -11.39 -10.59 -0.68
CA PHE A 256 -11.28 -11.07 0.70
C PHE A 256 -10.63 -12.47 0.69
N TYR A 257 -9.47 -12.59 0.04
CA TYR A 257 -8.78 -13.89 -0.03
C TYR A 257 -8.07 -14.17 1.29
N GLY A 258 -8.80 -14.76 2.23
CA GLY A 258 -8.27 -15.25 3.49
C GLY A 258 -7.35 -16.46 3.35
N GLU A 259 -6.77 -16.90 4.47
CA GLU A 259 -5.89 -18.07 4.54
C GLU A 259 -6.52 -19.34 3.93
N SER A 260 -7.83 -19.52 4.09
CA SER A 260 -8.56 -20.68 3.58
C SER A 260 -8.52 -20.79 2.05
N PHE A 261 -8.47 -19.66 1.34
CA PHE A 261 -8.41 -19.61 -0.12
C PHE A 261 -7.18 -20.33 -0.67
N TYR A 262 -6.07 -20.26 0.07
CA TYR A 262 -4.79 -20.84 -0.33
C TYR A 262 -4.62 -22.29 0.13
N HIS A 263 -5.57 -22.85 0.89
CA HIS A 263 -5.47 -24.22 1.39
C HIS A 263 -5.26 -25.28 0.29
N PRO A 264 -5.98 -25.25 -0.85
CA PRO A 264 -5.81 -26.23 -1.92
C PRO A 264 -4.43 -26.19 -2.61
N ILE A 265 -3.73 -25.05 -2.57
CA ILE A 265 -2.43 -24.88 -3.24
C ILE A 265 -1.24 -25.22 -2.34
N MET A 266 -1.43 -25.25 -1.01
CA MET A 266 -0.34 -25.51 -0.05
C MET A 266 0.41 -26.84 -0.30
N PRO A 267 -0.24 -27.98 -0.62
CA PRO A 267 0.48 -29.23 -0.85
C PRO A 267 1.46 -29.16 -2.03
N GLU A 268 1.12 -28.43 -3.09
CA GLU A 268 1.98 -28.25 -4.27
C GLU A 268 3.20 -27.41 -3.93
N VAL A 269 3.02 -26.33 -3.17
CA VAL A 269 4.14 -25.48 -2.69
C VAL A 269 5.11 -26.28 -1.84
N VAL A 270 4.62 -27.10 -0.89
CA VAL A 270 5.49 -27.95 -0.06
C VAL A 270 6.25 -28.95 -0.91
N LYS A 271 5.57 -29.62 -1.85
CA LYS A 271 6.19 -30.56 -2.78
C LYS A 271 7.32 -29.90 -3.57
N GLU A 272 7.07 -28.72 -4.13
CA GLU A 272 8.07 -27.96 -4.89
C GLU A 272 9.29 -27.61 -4.02
N LEU A 273 9.08 -27.19 -2.77
CA LEU A 273 10.17 -26.86 -1.85
C LEU A 273 11.03 -28.08 -1.49
N VAL A 274 10.42 -29.26 -1.35
CA VAL A 274 11.14 -30.53 -1.12
C VAL A 274 11.90 -30.96 -2.36
N GLU A 275 11.28 -30.91 -3.54
CA GLU A 275 11.92 -31.26 -4.83
C GLU A 275 13.14 -30.36 -5.13
N ARG A 276 13.09 -29.09 -4.72
CA ARG A 276 14.21 -28.14 -4.82
C ARG A 276 15.26 -28.29 -3.72
N GLY A 277 15.04 -29.17 -2.73
CA GLY A 277 15.95 -29.37 -1.60
C GLY A 277 16.00 -28.18 -0.62
N ILE A 278 15.00 -27.31 -0.63
CA ILE A 278 14.87 -26.16 0.29
C ILE A 278 14.23 -26.62 1.61
N ALA A 279 13.21 -27.48 1.51
CA ALA A 279 12.56 -28.14 2.65
C ALA A 279 12.96 -29.63 2.73
N LYS A 280 12.75 -30.24 3.89
CA LYS A 280 13.03 -31.66 4.15
C LYS A 280 11.76 -32.40 4.54
#